data_AF-A0A1S8C988-F1
#
_entry.id   AF-A0A1S8C988-F1
#
_cell.length_a   1.000
_cell.length_b   1.000
_cell.length_c   1.000
_cell.angle_alpha   90.00
_cell.angle_beta   90.00
_cell.angle_gamma   90.00
#
_symmetry.space_group_name_H-M   'P 1'
#
loop_
_entity.id
_entity.type
_entity.pdbx_description
1 polymer ?
#
loop_
_entity_poly.entity_id
_entity_poly.type
_entity_poly.pdbx_seq_one_letter_code
_entity_poly.pdbx_strand_id
1 'polypeptide(L)'
;RRRSGRRAVEPGAGRRRPADAELQRRLAEGNRRYEARFGRIYLVRAAGRTGPELLDLLEQRLTNDPTTELAVTRAQLAEIALLRLKGLLEP
;
A
#
# COMPACT_ATOMS: atom_id res chain seq x y z
N ARG A 1 -30.83 41.85 -0.64
CA ARG A 1 -29.34 41.81 -0.84
C ARG A 1 -28.68 41.47 0.49
N ARG A 2 -27.52 40.78 0.45
CA ARG A 2 -26.67 40.27 1.57
C ARG A 2 -26.87 38.79 1.92
N ARG A 3 -26.36 37.92 1.03
CA ARG A 3 -25.76 36.63 1.41
C ARG A 3 -24.35 36.92 1.95
N SER A 4 -24.06 36.48 3.17
CA SER A 4 -22.73 36.46 3.79
C SER A 4 -22.79 35.36 4.86
N GLY A 5 -21.92 34.36 4.95
CA GLY A 5 -20.87 33.87 4.08
C GLY A 5 -20.70 32.40 4.44
N ARG A 6 -20.82 31.50 3.45
CA ARG A 6 -20.38 30.11 3.63
C ARG A 6 -18.86 30.13 3.57
N ARG A 7 -18.21 30.00 4.73
CA ARG A 7 -16.79 29.68 4.78
C ARG A 7 -16.68 28.20 4.41
N ALA A 8 -16.38 27.93 3.14
CA ALA A 8 -15.94 26.60 2.75
C ALA A 8 -14.66 26.33 3.53
N VAL A 9 -14.67 25.27 4.32
CA VAL A 9 -13.46 24.73 4.91
C VAL A 9 -12.72 24.09 3.74
N GLU A 10 -11.77 24.83 3.17
CA GLU A 10 -10.78 24.28 2.23
C GLU A 10 -10.11 23.09 2.93
N PRO A 11 -10.15 21.87 2.36
CA PRO A 11 -9.36 20.78 2.92
C PRO A 11 -7.90 21.18 2.74
N GLY A 12 -7.23 21.45 3.87
CA GLY A 12 -5.81 21.73 3.90
C GLY A 12 -5.06 20.57 3.25
N ALA A 13 -4.69 20.73 1.98
CA ALA A 13 -3.67 19.92 1.34
C ALA A 13 -2.37 20.24 2.07
N GLY A 14 -2.15 19.53 3.18
CA GLY A 14 -0.91 19.58 3.93
C GLY A 14 0.25 19.43 2.95
N ARG A 15 1.22 20.36 3.03
CA ARG A 15 2.39 20.40 2.15
C ARG A 15 3.06 19.03 2.15
N ARG A 16 2.88 18.28 1.06
CA ARG A 16 3.42 16.91 0.93
C ARG A 16 4.94 17.01 0.92
N ARG A 17 5.61 16.32 1.84
CA ARG A 17 7.07 16.36 1.88
C ARG A 17 7.61 15.71 0.60
N PRO A 18 8.66 16.26 -0.04
CA PRO A 18 9.22 15.68 -1.26
C PRO A 18 9.60 14.19 -1.11
N ALA A 19 10.09 13.78 0.06
CA ALA A 19 10.40 12.38 0.38
C ALA A 19 9.18 11.45 0.28
N ASP A 20 8.00 11.91 0.70
CA ASP A 20 6.76 11.13 0.60
C ASP A 20 6.29 11.03 -0.86
N ALA A 21 6.49 12.08 -1.65
CA ALA A 21 6.17 12.06 -3.08
C ALA A 21 7.05 11.07 -3.86
N GLU A 22 8.35 11.04 -3.54
CA GLU A 22 9.30 10.11 -4.14
C GLU A 22 8.97 8.65 -3.77
N LEU A 23 8.70 8.38 -2.50
CA LEU A 23 8.31 7.06 -2.04
C LEU A 23 7.06 6.54 -2.76
N GLN A 24 6.05 7.39 -2.92
CA GLN A 24 4.81 7.03 -3.62
C GLN A 24 5.04 6.78 -5.10
N ARG A 25 5.91 7.55 -5.76
CA ARG A 25 6.32 7.32 -7.14
C ARG A 25 6.98 5.95 -7.31
N ARG A 26 7.93 5.62 -6.43
CA ARG A 26 8.64 4.33 -6.46
C ARG A 26 7.72 3.15 -6.19
N LEU A 27 6.80 3.25 -5.23
CA LEU A 27 5.78 2.23 -4.97
C LEU A 27 4.86 2.03 -6.18
N ALA A 28 4.39 3.11 -6.81
CA ALA A 28 3.55 3.02 -8.00
C ALA A 28 4.28 2.37 -9.17
N GLU A 29 5.56 2.69 -9.38
CA GLU A 29 6.39 2.05 -10.40
C GLU A 29 6.67 0.58 -10.10
N GLY A 30 7.01 0.25 -8.85
CA GLY A 30 7.18 -1.13 -8.40
C GLY A 30 5.93 -1.97 -8.62
N ASN A 31 4.73 -1.43 -8.29
CA ASN A 31 3.48 -2.13 -8.49
C ASN A 31 3.21 -2.42 -9.98
N ARG A 32 3.48 -1.46 -10.87
CA ARG A 32 3.36 -1.69 -12.32
C ARG A 32 4.31 -2.78 -12.82
N ARG A 33 5.58 -2.76 -12.37
CA ARG A 33 6.56 -3.80 -12.70
C ARG A 33 6.13 -5.17 -12.17
N TYR A 34 5.55 -5.20 -10.97
CA TYR A 34 5.07 -6.43 -10.34
C TYR A 34 3.89 -7.03 -11.12
N GLU A 35 2.91 -6.21 -11.47
CA GLU A 35 1.77 -6.62 -12.28
C GLU A 35 2.20 -7.14 -13.66
N ALA A 36 3.13 -6.44 -14.32
CA ALA A 36 3.67 -6.87 -15.61
C ALA A 36 4.42 -8.21 -15.53
N ARG A 37 5.17 -8.45 -14.45
CA ARG A 37 5.96 -9.69 -14.26
C ARG A 37 5.11 -10.88 -13.83
N PHE A 38 4.17 -10.69 -12.92
CA PHE A 38 3.45 -11.79 -12.27
C PHE A 38 1.98 -11.91 -12.67
N GLY A 39 1.45 -10.98 -13.47
CA GLY A 39 0.07 -11.01 -13.97
C GLY A 39 -0.98 -10.81 -12.89
N ARG A 40 -0.62 -10.20 -11.75
CA ARG A 40 -1.51 -9.97 -10.60
C ARG A 40 -1.07 -8.76 -9.80
N ILE A 41 -2.02 -8.15 -9.08
CA ILE A 41 -1.73 -7.03 -8.18
C ILE A 41 -0.74 -7.44 -7.08
N TYR A 42 0.10 -6.50 -6.65
CA TYR A 42 0.96 -6.69 -5.50
C TYR A 42 0.12 -6.74 -4.22
N LEU A 43 0.35 -7.77 -3.40
CA LEU A 43 -0.34 -7.94 -2.13
C LEU A 43 0.64 -8.20 -1.00
N VAL A 44 0.52 -7.42 0.07
CA VAL A 44 1.36 -7.52 1.27
C VAL A 44 0.54 -7.12 2.50
N ARG A 45 0.78 -7.79 3.64
CA ARG A 45 0.20 -7.37 4.92
C ARG A 45 0.87 -6.06 5.36
N ALA A 46 0.14 -4.96 5.37
CA ALA A 46 0.71 -3.65 5.69
C ALA A 46 0.80 -3.33 7.19
N ALA A 47 0.02 -4.01 8.05
CA ALA A 47 -0.02 -3.69 9.49
C ALA A 47 1.38 -3.80 10.11
N GLY A 48 1.82 -2.77 10.84
CA GLY A 48 3.15 -2.72 11.47
C GLY A 48 4.33 -2.54 10.52
N ARG A 49 4.11 -2.12 9.26
CA ARG A 49 5.16 -1.79 8.29
C ARG A 49 5.04 -0.35 7.81
N THR A 50 6.19 0.30 7.66
CA THR A 50 6.35 1.65 7.11
C THR A 50 6.37 1.61 5.58
N GLY A 51 6.11 2.75 4.95
CA GLY A 51 6.14 2.86 3.49
C GLY A 51 7.49 2.45 2.85
N PRO A 52 8.66 2.87 3.38
CA PRO A 52 9.96 2.40 2.90
C PRO A 52 10.13 0.88 3.02
N GLU A 53 9.73 0.28 4.15
CA GLU A 53 9.81 -1.19 4.31
C GLU A 53 8.92 -1.93 3.29
N LEU A 54 7.74 -1.38 2.96
CA LEU A 54 6.88 -1.93 1.92
C LEU A 54 7.51 -1.83 0.52
N LEU A 55 8.25 -0.76 0.26
CA LEU A 55 8.97 -0.60 -0.99
C LEU A 55 10.14 -1.60 -1.08
N ASP A 56 10.92 -1.76 -0.02
CA ASP A 56 12.03 -2.72 0.00
C ASP A 56 11.52 -4.16 -0.18
N LEU A 57 10.40 -4.52 0.46
CA LEU A 57 9.74 -5.81 0.26
C LEU A 57 9.24 -6.00 -1.18
N LEU A 58 8.74 -4.95 -1.82
CA LEU A 58 8.30 -4.99 -3.21
C LEU A 58 9.48 -5.22 -4.16
N GLU A 59 10.57 -4.46 -3.99
CA GLU A 59 11.78 -4.63 -4.80
C GLU A 59 12.42 -6.01 -4.59
N GLN A 60 12.44 -6.52 -3.36
CA GLN A 60 12.91 -7.88 -3.07
C GLN A 60 12.05 -8.93 -3.80
N ARG A 61 10.71 -8.82 -3.69
CA ARG A 61 9.79 -9.79 -4.30
C ARG A 61 9.79 -9.74 -5.82
N LEU A 62 10.12 -8.60 -6.41
CA LEU A 62 10.37 -8.50 -7.85
C LEU A 62 11.53 -9.39 -8.32
N THR A 63 12.42 -9.85 -7.44
CA THR A 63 13.52 -10.77 -7.82
C THR A 63 13.12 -12.25 -7.79
N ASN A 64 11.99 -12.60 -7.16
CA ASN A 64 11.53 -13.98 -7.02
C ASN A 64 11.16 -14.63 -8.37
N ASP A 65 11.36 -15.93 -8.48
CA ASP A 65 10.70 -16.72 -9.53
C ASP A 65 9.18 -16.80 -9.29
N PRO A 66 8.36 -17.08 -10.33
CA PRO A 66 6.90 -17.09 -10.21
C PRO A 66 6.35 -18.07 -9.17
N THR A 67 7.01 -19.20 -8.92
CA THR A 67 6.55 -20.23 -7.98
C THR A 67 6.78 -19.77 -6.54
N THR A 68 7.98 -19.26 -6.26
CA THR A 68 8.30 -18.66 -4.96
C THR A 68 7.38 -17.48 -4.66
N GLU A 69 7.15 -16.61 -5.65
CA GLU A 69 6.30 -15.44 -5.45
C GLU A 69 4.83 -15.80 -5.19
N LEU A 70 4.33 -16.87 -5.84
CA LEU A 70 2.99 -17.36 -5.57
C LEU A 70 2.86 -17.88 -4.13
N ALA A 71 3.87 -18.59 -3.62
CA ALA A 71 3.89 -19.06 -2.23
C ALA A 71 3.90 -17.88 -1.24
N VAL A 72 4.74 -16.87 -1.49
CA VAL A 72 4.78 -15.64 -0.67
C VAL A 72 3.44 -14.91 -0.69
N THR A 73 2.83 -14.74 -1.86
CA THR A 73 1.52 -14.10 -2.00
C THR A 73 0.43 -14.82 -1.20
N ARG A 74 0.43 -16.17 -1.20
CA ARG A 74 -0.51 -16.97 -0.39
C ARG A 74 -0.31 -16.77 1.11
N ALA A 75 0.94 -16.71 1.57
CA ALA A 75 1.24 -16.43 2.98
C ALA A 75 0.74 -15.03 3.38
N GLN A 76 0.96 -14.01 2.53
CA GLN A 76 0.47 -12.66 2.78
C GLN A 76 -1.07 -12.59 2.83
N LEU A 77 -1.77 -13.30 1.93
CA LEU A 77 -3.23 -13.43 1.98
C LEU A 77 -3.70 -14.03 3.32
N ALA A 78 -3.05 -15.11 3.77
CA ALA A 78 -3.39 -15.77 5.03
C ALA A 78 -3.18 -14.84 6.24
N GLU A 79 -2.07 -14.10 6.30
CA GLU A 79 -1.83 -13.10 7.36
C GLU A 79 -2.93 -12.03 7.38
N ILE A 80 -3.31 -11.50 6.22
CA ILE A 80 -4.36 -10.49 6.11
C ILE A 80 -5.71 -11.04 6.59
N ALA A 81 -6.07 -12.25 6.15
CA ALA A 81 -7.31 -12.90 6.55
C ALA A 81 -7.35 -13.17 8.07
N LEU A 82 -6.25 -13.65 8.65
CA LEU A 82 -6.14 -13.92 10.08
C LEU A 82 -6.27 -12.64 10.91
N LEU A 83 -5.60 -11.55 10.51
CA LEU A 83 -5.70 -10.27 11.21
C LEU A 83 -7.14 -9.72 11.18
N ARG A 84 -7.82 -9.84 10.03
CA ARG A 84 -9.23 -9.44 9.91
C ARG A 84 -10.13 -10.29 10.80
N LEU A 85 -9.92 -11.62 10.81
CA LEU A 85 -10.71 -12.52 11.64
C LEU A 85 -10.53 -12.20 13.13
N LYS A 86 -9.30 -11.97 13.59
CA LYS A 86 -9.03 -11.58 14.98
C LYS A 86 -9.76 -10.30 15.37
N GLY A 87 -9.71 -9.27 14.53
CA GLY A 87 -10.43 -8.01 14.76
C GLY A 87 -11.95 -8.12 14.74
N LEU A 88 -12.52 -9.24 14.28
CA LEU A 88 -13.96 -9.52 14.37
C LEU A 88 -14.35 -10.27 15.65
N LEU A 89 -13.38 -10.91 16.32
CA LEU A 89 -13.60 -11.74 17.51
C LEU A 89 -13.24 -11.01 18.82
N GLU A 90 -12.41 -9.98 18.74
CA GLU A 90 -12.08 -9.13 19.89
C GLU A 90 -13.17 -8.04 20.08
N PRO A 91 -13.69 -7.85 21.32
CA PRO A 91 -14.78 -6.92 21.63
C PRO A 91 -14.39 -5.44 21.56
#